data_AF-A0A417I4B6-F1
#
_entry.id   AF-A0A417I4B6-F1
#
_cell.length_a   1.000
_cell.length_b   1.000
_cell.length_c   1.000
_cell.angle_alpha   90.00
_cell.angle_beta   90.00
_cell.angle_gamma   90.00
#
_symmetry.space_group_name_H-M   'P 1'
#
loop_
_entity.id
_entity.type
_entity.pdbx_description
1 polymer ?
#
loop_
_entity_poly.entity_id
_entity_poly.type
_entity_poly.pdbx_seq_one_letter_code
_entity_poly.pdbx_strand_id
1 'polypeptide(L)' 'MAKQKKIDLGHMTEEEKMKYEIAGELGLLDRVLNDGWRSLTAKETGRIGGLVTRRKRQMAAEEQKEAGER' A
#
# COMPACT_ATOMS: atom_id res chain seq x y z
N MET A 1 4.95 -24.01 14.88
CA MET A 1 5.02 -23.99 13.41
C MET A 1 4.15 -22.84 12.90
N ALA A 2 4.75 -21.71 12.52
CA ALA A 2 3.99 -20.53 12.09
C ALA A 2 3.50 -20.73 10.64
N LYS A 3 2.18 -20.88 10.48
CA LYS A 3 1.50 -21.05 9.20
C LYS A 3 1.84 -19.90 8.26
N GLN A 4 2.64 -20.17 7.23
CA GLN A 4 2.81 -19.25 6.11
C GLN A 4 1.54 -19.24 5.24
N LYS A 5 0.60 -18.33 5.51
CA LYS A 5 -0.51 -17.95 4.64
C LYS A 5 0.07 -17.21 3.45
N LYS A 6 -0.08 -17.79 2.27
CA LYS A 6 0.28 -17.21 0.98
C LYS A 6 -0.45 -15.88 0.79
N ILE A 7 0.24 -14.90 0.23
CA ILE A 7 -0.33 -13.62 -0.17
C ILE A 7 -1.29 -13.92 -1.33
N ASP A 8 -2.55 -13.49 -1.20
CA ASP A 8 -3.56 -13.66 -2.24
C ASP A 8 -3.39 -12.55 -3.28
N LEU A 9 -2.47 -12.76 -4.23
CA LEU A 9 -2.16 -11.80 -5.31
C LEU A 9 -3.28 -11.67 -6.36
N GLY A 10 -4.33 -12.49 -6.28
CA GLY A 10 -5.40 -12.56 -7.29
C GLY A 10 -6.34 -11.36 -7.33
N HIS A 11 -6.31 -10.49 -6.31
CA HIS A 11 -7.22 -9.34 -6.16
C HIS A 11 -6.50 -8.00 -5.96
N MET A 12 -5.27 -7.86 -6.47
CA MET A 12 -4.49 -6.63 -6.26
C MET A 12 -5.10 -5.44 -7.01
N THR A 13 -5.62 -4.48 -6.23
CA THR A 13 -6.10 -3.19 -6.72
C THR A 13 -4.94 -2.20 -6.89
N GLU A 14 -5.17 -1.05 -7.53
CA GLU A 14 -4.16 0.04 -7.62
C GLU A 14 -3.65 0.49 -6.24
N GLU A 15 -4.51 0.41 -5.21
CA GLU A 15 -4.09 0.63 -3.82
C GLU A 15 -3.03 -0.35 -3.37
N GLU A 16 -3.11 -1.62 -3.78
CA GLU A 16 -2.13 -2.63 -3.44
C GLU A 16 -0.79 -2.34 -4.11
N LYS A 17 -0.77 -1.95 -5.40
CA LYS A 17 0.45 -1.48 -6.06
C LYS A 17 1.10 -0.33 -5.31
N MET A 18 0.33 0.70 -4.93
CA MET A 18 0.86 1.84 -4.17
C MET A 18 1.40 1.41 -2.80
N LYS A 19 0.75 0.46 -2.12
CA LYS A 19 1.26 -0.09 -0.85
C LYS A 19 2.64 -0.73 -1.05
N TYR A 20 2.83 -1.53 -2.11
CA TYR A 20 4.12 -2.14 -2.41
C TYR A 20 5.18 -1.12 -2.82
N GLU A 21 4.83 -0.08 -3.60
CA GLU A 21 5.75 1.02 -3.91
C GLU A 21 6.26 1.72 -2.65
N ILE A 22 5.35 2.12 -1.76
CA ILE A 22 5.71 2.78 -0.50
C ILE A 22 6.48 1.81 0.42
N ALA A 23 6.14 0.53 0.43
CA ALA A 23 6.94 -0.48 1.13
C ALA A 23 8.37 -0.55 0.55
N GLY A 24 8.54 -0.37 -0.76
CA GLY A 24 9.83 -0.26 -1.43
C GLY A 24 10.61 0.96 -0.97
N GLU A 25 9.98 2.12 -0.93
CA GLU A 25 10.58 3.37 -0.43
C GLU A 25 11.02 3.26 1.04
N LEU A 26 10.29 2.48 1.84
CA LEU A 26 10.62 2.23 3.25
C LEU A 26 11.61 1.08 3.46
N GLY A 27 12.03 0.37 2.41
CA GLY A 27 12.92 -0.80 2.49
C GLY A 27 12.25 -2.05 3.09
N LEU A 28 10.92 -2.07 3.15
CA LEU A 28 10.10 -3.16 3.70
C LEU A 28 9.53 -4.09 2.63
N LEU A 29 9.68 -3.74 1.35
CA LEU A 29 9.16 -4.50 0.21
C LEU A 29 9.61 -5.95 0.23
N ASP A 30 10.90 -6.20 0.43
CA ASP A 30 11.46 -7.55 0.40
C ASP A 30 10.81 -8.45 1.47
N ARG A 31 10.61 -7.90 2.67
CA ARG A 31 9.96 -8.61 3.78
C ARG A 31 8.48 -8.83 3.54
N VAL A 32 7.78 -7.89 2.93
CA VAL A 32 6.37 -8.06 2.56
C VAL A 32 6.23 -9.09 1.45
N LEU A 33 7.13 -9.13 0.47
CA LEU A 33 7.11 -10.11 -0.60
C LEU A 33 7.43 -11.53 -0.09
N ASN A 34 8.40 -11.66 0.80
CA ASN A 34 8.83 -12.95 1.35
C ASN A 34 7.91 -13.49 2.46
N ASP A 35 7.58 -12.68 3.47
CA ASP A 35 6.82 -13.11 4.65
C ASP A 35 5.35 -12.63 4.67
N GLY A 36 5.00 -11.66 3.83
CA GLY A 36 3.69 -11.01 3.79
C GLY A 36 3.56 -9.82 4.74
N TRP A 37 2.48 -9.06 4.57
CA TRP A 37 2.14 -7.88 5.39
C TRP A 37 2.07 -8.14 6.90
N ARG A 38 1.82 -9.38 7.31
CA ARG A 38 1.81 -9.82 8.72
C ARG A 38 3.19 -9.81 9.39
N SER A 39 4.27 -9.81 8.58
CA SER A 39 5.65 -9.78 9.08
C SER A 39 6.07 -8.38 9.51
N LEU A 40 5.34 -7.38 9.02
CA LEU A 40 5.49 -6.00 9.44
C LEU A 40 4.74 -5.75 10.75
N THR A 41 5.30 -4.84 11.53
CA THR A 41 4.64 -4.33 12.73
C THR A 41 3.47 -3.43 12.35
N ALA A 42 2.44 -3.35 13.20
CA ALA A 42 1.29 -2.46 12.99
C ALA A 42 1.68 -0.99 12.72
N LYS A 43 2.84 -0.54 13.21
CA LYS A 43 3.38 0.80 12.97
C LYS A 43 3.86 0.99 11.53
N GLU A 44 4.48 -0.04 10.95
CA GLU A 44 4.97 -0.04 9.57
C GLU A 44 3.83 -0.21 8.57
N THR A 45 3.01 -1.24 8.75
CA THR A 45 1.80 -1.47 7.91
C THR A 45 0.84 -0.29 8.00
N GLY A 46 0.67 0.30 9.20
CA GLY A 46 -0.17 1.48 9.42
C GLY A 46 0.37 2.74 8.74
N ARG A 47 1.69 2.94 8.71
CA ARG A 47 2.31 4.03 7.94
C ARG A 47 2.07 3.87 6.45
N ILE A 48 2.27 2.67 5.91
CA ILE A 48 2.06 2.39 4.49
C ILE A 48 0.59 2.60 4.11
N GLY A 49 -0.34 2.03 4.88
CA GLY A 49 -1.78 2.23 4.66
C GLY A 49 -2.19 3.70 4.75
N GLY A 50 -1.68 4.43 5.75
CA GLY A 50 -1.95 5.86 5.91
C GLY A 50 -1.44 6.72 4.75
N LEU A 51 -0.24 6.41 4.24
CA LEU A 51 0.32 7.10 3.07
C LEU A 51 -0.50 6.83 1.81
N VAL A 52 -0.93 5.59 1.58
CA VAL A 52 -1.79 5.22 0.44
C VAL A 52 -3.14 5.94 0.52
N THR A 53 -3.80 5.92 1.68
CA THR A 53 -5.07 6.64 1.86
C THR A 53 -4.90 8.15 1.68
N ARG A 54 -3.80 8.73 2.16
CA ARG A 54 -3.50 10.15 2.00
C ARG A 54 -3.29 10.51 0.52
N ARG A 55 -2.51 9.71 -0.21
CA ARG A 55 -2.24 9.89 -1.64
C ARG A 55 -3.52 9.76 -2.47
N LYS A 56 -4.35 8.76 -2.18
CA LYS A 56 -5.66 8.56 -2.82
C LYS A 56 -6.61 9.74 -2.58
N ARG A 57 -6.67 10.28 -1.35
CA ARG A 57 -7.46 11.49 -1.05
C ARG A 57 -6.94 12.73 -1.77
N GLN A 58 -5.62 12.88 -1.87
CA GLN A 58 -5.02 14.02 -2.57
C GLN A 58 -5.30 13.95 -4.07
N MET A 59 -5.06 12.80 -4.71
CA MET A 59 -5.40 12.58 -6.12
C MET A 59 -6.89 12.84 -6.38
N ALA A 60 -7.80 12.29 -5.56
CA ALA A 60 -9.22 12.55 -5.72
C ALA A 60 -9.60 14.04 -5.55
N ALA A 61 -8.89 14.77 -4.68
CA ALA A 61 -9.11 16.20 -4.50
C ALA A 61 -8.50 17.06 -5.63
N GLU A 62 -7.36 16.63 -6.19
CA GLU A 62 -6.69 17.29 -7.31
C GLU A 62 -7.40 17.00 -8.65
N GLU A 63 -7.88 15.78 -8.85
CA GLU A 63 -8.63 15.36 -10.04
C GLU A 63 -9.98 16.09 -10.14
N GLN A 64 -10.62 16.38 -9.00
CA GLN A 64 -11.81 17.24 -8.98
C GLN A 64 -11.52 18.72 -9.25
N LYS A 65 -10.32 19.21 -8.91
CA LYS A 65 -9.91 20.57 -9.27
C LYS A 65 -9.59 20.68 -10.75
N GLU A 66 -8.85 19.72 -11.31
CA GLU A 66 -8.45 19.74 -12.71
C GLU A 66 -9.63 19.48 -13.66
N ALA A 67 -10.62 18.68 -13.26
CA ALA A 67 -11.85 18.46 -14.03
C ALA A 67 -12.82 19.65 -14.01
N GLY A 68 -12.74 20.53 -13.01
CA GLY A 68 -13.56 21.75 -12.92
C GLY A 68 -13.02 22.94 -13.71
N GLU A 69 -11.76 22.87 -14.17
CA GLU A 69 -11.07 23.92 -14.93
C GLU A 69 -10.90 23.58 -16.43
N ARG A 70 -11.49 22.47 -16.91
CA ARG A 70 -11.50 22.08 -18.34
C ARG A 70 -12.84 22.34 -19.02
#